data_AF-A0A5E7T637-F1
#
_entry.id   AF-A0A5E7T637-F1
#
_cell.length_a   1.000
_cell.length_b   1.000
_cell.length_c   1.000
_cell.angle_alpha   90.00
_cell.angle_beta   90.00
_cell.angle_gamma   90.00
#
_symmetry.space_group_name_H-M   'P 1'
#
loop_
_entity.id
_entity.type
_entity.pdbx_description
1 polymer ?
#
loop_
_entity_poly.entity_id
_entity_poly.type
_entity_poly.pdbx_seq_one_letter_code
_entity_poly.pdbx_strand_id
1 'polypeptide(L)'
;MKRFYKFSSCTYLILLAVTFCTGVFILTKNLEAQIYDAKQDSIGIPFSVMFAIWLTLTLNHLMQILLLRKSRTRFSASLIRKIPAYLLATVSLVILVGSIVYWSIPNHALIAIFYVASAITFIAFQASTFAQSK
;
A
#
# COMPACT_ATOMS: atom_id res chain seq x y z
N MET A 1 -3.00 -21.20 10.50
CA MET A 1 -3.60 -19.91 10.08
C MET A 1 -2.90 -18.64 10.62
N LYS A 2 -2.51 -18.52 11.91
CA LYS A 2 -1.79 -17.32 12.44
C LYS A 2 -0.46 -17.00 11.74
N ARG A 3 0.29 -18.02 11.31
CA ARG A 3 1.62 -17.85 10.65
C ARG A 3 1.50 -17.21 9.27
N PHE A 4 0.52 -17.64 8.46
CA PHE A 4 0.31 -17.11 7.10
C PHE A 4 -0.19 -15.66 7.11
N TYR A 5 -1.03 -15.28 8.07
CA TYR A 5 -1.43 -13.89 8.27
C TYR A 5 -0.26 -12.98 8.69
N LYS A 6 0.57 -13.43 9.63
CA LYS A 6 1.76 -12.67 10.03
C LYS A 6 2.73 -12.53 8.86
N PHE A 7 2.94 -13.62 8.13
CA PHE A 7 3.81 -13.63 6.96
C PHE A 7 3.32 -12.65 5.88
N SER A 8 2.08 -12.79 5.41
CA SER A 8 1.50 -11.88 4.40
C SER A 8 1.49 -10.42 4.85
N SER A 9 1.19 -10.14 6.12
CA SER A 9 1.27 -8.80 6.69
C SER A 9 2.69 -8.23 6.66
N CYS A 10 3.70 -9.02 7.05
CA CYS A 10 5.10 -8.58 7.01
C CYS A 10 5.58 -8.39 5.57
N THR A 11 5.25 -9.33 4.67
CA THR A 11 5.59 -9.24 3.25
C THR A 11 5.01 -7.98 2.62
N TYR A 12 3.74 -7.63 2.91
CA TYR A 12 3.13 -6.41 2.40
C TYR A 12 3.87 -5.15 2.87
N LEU A 13 4.19 -5.04 4.17
CA LEU A 13 4.93 -3.89 4.70
C LEU A 13 6.35 -3.76 4.11
N ILE A 14 7.06 -4.88 3.97
CA ILE A 14 8.38 -4.91 3.33
C ILE A 14 8.26 -4.43 1.88
N LEU A 15 7.25 -4.93 1.15
CA LEU A 15 7.07 -4.58 -0.25
C LEU A 15 6.64 -3.12 -0.45
N LEU A 16 5.84 -2.55 0.46
CA LEU A 16 5.56 -1.11 0.46
C LEU A 16 6.83 -0.29 0.65
N ALA A 17 7.72 -0.68 1.58
CA ALA A 17 9.00 0.01 1.80
C ALA A 17 9.91 -0.11 0.57
N VAL A 18 10.01 -1.30 -0.03
CA VAL A 18 10.76 -1.50 -1.28
C VAL A 18 10.18 -0.66 -2.41
N THR A 19 8.86 -0.64 -2.58
CA THR A 19 8.16 0.18 -3.59
C THR A 19 8.49 1.65 -3.42
N PHE A 20 8.47 2.16 -2.19
CA PHE A 20 8.83 3.55 -1.89
C PHE A 20 10.29 3.84 -2.22
N CYS A 21 11.24 3.02 -1.76
CA CYS A 21 12.66 3.20 -2.02
C CYS A 21 12.98 3.13 -3.52
N THR A 22 12.41 2.16 -4.24
CA THR A 22 12.58 2.03 -5.69
C THR A 22 11.94 3.20 -6.42
N GLY A 23 10.76 3.64 -5.98
CA GLY A 23 10.10 4.83 -6.51
C GLY A 23 10.97 6.08 -6.39
N VAL A 24 11.47 6.35 -5.18
CA VAL A 24 12.42 7.45 -4.92
C VAL A 24 13.64 7.36 -5.83
N PHE A 25 14.26 6.17 -5.94
CA PHE A 25 15.43 5.97 -6.79
C PHE A 25 15.16 6.29 -8.26
N ILE A 26 14.04 5.82 -8.81
CA ILE A 26 13.65 6.08 -10.20
C ILE A 26 13.36 7.57 -10.43
N LEU A 27 12.65 8.21 -9.50
CA LEU A 27 12.37 9.64 -9.60
C LEU A 27 13.67 10.46 -9.62
N THR A 28 14.65 10.11 -8.77
CA THR A 28 15.98 10.73 -8.78
C THR A 28 16.72 10.48 -10.10
N LYS A 29 16.66 9.26 -10.65
CA LYS A 29 17.31 8.95 -11.94
C LYS A 29 16.68 9.70 -13.11
N ASN A 30 15.36 9.83 -13.13
CA ASN A 30 14.65 10.59 -14.16
C ASN A 30 14.97 12.09 -14.06
N LEU A 31 15.19 12.60 -12.84
CA LEU A 31 15.68 13.98 -12.62
C LEU A 31 17.08 14.17 -13.19
N GLU A 32 18.02 13.29 -12.85
CA GLU A 32 19.40 13.35 -13.38
C GLU A 32 19.43 13.28 -14.91
N ALA A 33 18.50 12.54 -15.52
CA ALA A 33 18.37 12.39 -16.97
C ALA A 33 17.62 13.55 -17.67
N GLN A 34 17.24 14.61 -16.95
CA GLN A 34 16.49 15.77 -17.48
C GLN A 34 15.19 15.37 -18.21
N ILE A 35 14.54 14.29 -17.76
CA ILE A 35 13.27 13.81 -18.33
C ILE A 35 12.11 14.74 -17.93
N TYR A 36 12.25 15.49 -16.83
CA TYR A 36 11.30 16.52 -16.43
C TYR A 36 11.63 17.84 -17.14
N ASP A 37 10.61 18.46 -17.72
CA ASP A 37 10.75 19.71 -18.46
C ASP A 37 11.00 20.87 -17.49
N ALA A 38 12.11 21.61 -17.69
CA ALA A 38 12.61 22.68 -16.80
C ALA A 38 11.62 23.84 -16.59
N LYS A 39 10.52 23.88 -17.35
CA LYS A 39 9.43 24.87 -17.23
C LYS A 39 8.29 24.44 -16.29
N GLN A 40 8.23 23.17 -15.89
CA GLN A 40 7.15 22.59 -15.08
C GLN A 40 7.63 22.01 -13.74
N ASP A 41 8.89 22.25 -13.34
CA ASP A 41 9.54 21.64 -12.18
C ASP A 41 8.85 21.94 -10.85
N SER A 42 7.90 21.09 -10.49
CA SER A 42 7.70 20.71 -9.10
C SER A 42 7.90 19.20 -8.99
N ILE A 43 9.17 18.77 -9.10
CA ILE A 43 9.57 17.41 -8.75
C ILE A 43 9.16 17.05 -7.31
N GLY A 44 8.97 18.07 -6.46
CA GLY A 44 8.33 17.93 -5.16
C GLY A 44 6.99 17.20 -5.23
N ILE A 45 6.17 17.39 -6.28
CA ILE A 45 4.87 16.72 -6.42
C ILE A 45 5.03 15.19 -6.53
N PRO A 46 5.76 14.61 -7.51
CA PRO A 46 6.01 13.16 -7.55
C PRO A 46 6.54 12.57 -6.25
N PHE A 47 7.50 13.24 -5.59
CA PHE A 47 8.06 12.79 -4.32
C PHE A 47 7.04 12.85 -3.17
N SER A 48 6.31 13.95 -3.05
CA SER A 48 5.26 14.12 -2.03
C SER A 48 4.12 13.13 -2.22
N VAL A 49 3.69 12.89 -3.46
CA VAL A 49 2.67 11.87 -3.78
C VAL A 49 3.16 10.49 -3.38
N MET A 50 4.40 10.13 -3.73
CA MET A 50 4.99 8.84 -3.36
C MET A 50 5.03 8.65 -1.84
N PHE A 51 5.49 9.67 -1.11
CA PHE A 51 5.56 9.64 0.36
C PHE A 51 4.18 9.56 1.00
N ALA A 52 3.22 10.36 0.51
CA ALA A 52 1.85 10.34 1.01
C ALA A 52 1.17 8.98 0.81
N ILE A 53 1.36 8.35 -0.35
CA ILE A 53 0.83 7.01 -0.64
C ILE A 53 1.46 5.97 0.30
N TRP A 54 2.79 5.95 0.40
CA TRP A 54 3.50 5.00 1.28
C TRP A 54 3.06 5.14 2.74
N LEU A 55 2.99 6.38 3.24
CA LEU A 55 2.58 6.66 4.60
C LEU A 55 1.13 6.25 4.84
N THR A 56 0.21 6.63 3.95
CA THR A 56 -1.22 6.33 4.07
C THR A 56 -1.46 4.82 4.06
N LEU A 57 -0.86 4.09 3.12
CA LEU A 57 -1.01 2.63 3.03
C LEU A 57 -0.43 1.92 4.26
N THR A 58 0.72 2.37 4.74
CA THR A 58 1.35 1.82 5.95
C THR A 58 0.48 2.05 7.19
N LEU A 59 0.01 3.28 7.40
CA LEU A 59 -0.86 3.62 8.53
C LEU A 59 -2.18 2.87 8.48
N ASN A 60 -2.82 2.80 7.29
CA ASN A 60 -4.05 2.04 7.11
C ASN A 60 -3.85 0.57 7.47
N HIS A 61 -2.75 -0.04 7.01
CA HIS A 61 -2.44 -1.45 7.32
C HIS A 61 -2.22 -1.68 8.81
N LEU A 62 -1.45 -0.82 9.48
CA LEU A 62 -1.24 -0.91 10.92
C LEU A 62 -2.55 -0.74 11.70
N MET A 63 -3.39 0.22 11.30
CA MET A 63 -4.71 0.43 11.90
C MET A 63 -5.63 -0.77 11.69
N GLN A 64 -5.63 -1.39 10.51
CA GLN A 64 -6.36 -2.63 10.26
C GLN A 64 -5.95 -3.74 11.23
N ILE A 65 -4.64 -3.96 11.42
CA ILE A 65 -4.13 -4.98 12.34
C ILE A 65 -4.62 -4.71 13.77
N LEU A 66 -4.56 -3.45 14.23
CA LEU A 66 -4.99 -3.07 15.56
C LEU A 66 -6.49 -3.28 15.76
N LEU A 67 -7.31 -2.85 14.80
CA LEU A 67 -8.77 -3.01 14.83
C LEU A 67 -9.16 -4.49 14.83
N LEU A 68 -8.55 -5.29 13.97
CA LEU A 68 -8.80 -6.73 13.87
C LEU A 68 -8.36 -7.46 15.14
N ARG A 69 -7.19 -7.12 15.71
CA ARG A 69 -6.72 -7.69 16.98
C ARG A 69 -7.66 -7.35 18.15
N LYS A 70 -8.12 -6.10 18.23
CA LYS A 70 -9.07 -5.64 19.27
C LYS A 70 -10.44 -6.32 19.14
N SER A 71 -10.88 -6.64 17.92
CA SER A 71 -12.14 -7.36 17.70
C SER A 71 -12.11 -8.81 18.21
N ARG A 72 -10.93 -9.47 18.17
CA ARG A 72 -10.77 -10.88 18.53
C ARG A 72 -10.79 -11.17 20.03
N THR A 73 -10.42 -10.19 20.87
CA THR A 73 -10.33 -10.37 22.34
C THR A 73 -11.66 -10.17 23.07
N ARG A 74 -12.68 -9.64 22.39
CA ARG A 74 -14.02 -9.46 22.97
C ARG A 74 -14.96 -10.45 22.28
N PHE A 75 -15.25 -11.54 22.98
CA PHE A 75 -15.94 -12.76 22.52
C PHE A 75 -17.32 -12.55 21.85
N SER A 76 -17.91 -11.35 21.92
CA SER A 76 -19.23 -11.01 21.36
C SER A 76 -19.23 -9.83 20.37
N ALA A 77 -18.06 -9.36 19.92
CA ALA A 77 -17.98 -8.17 19.07
C ALA A 77 -18.54 -8.42 17.65
N SER A 78 -19.78 -7.99 17.45
CA SER A 78 -20.55 -7.97 16.20
C SER A 78 -19.77 -7.43 14.99
N LEU A 79 -20.22 -7.84 13.80
CA LEU A 79 -19.75 -7.40 12.47
C LEU A 79 -19.41 -5.89 12.40
N ILE A 80 -20.17 -5.08 13.14
CA ILE A 80 -20.05 -3.62 13.26
C ILE A 80 -18.62 -3.18 13.62
N ARG A 81 -17.92 -3.89 14.53
CA ARG A 81 -16.54 -3.52 14.91
C ARG A 81 -15.49 -3.85 13.85
N LYS A 82 -15.83 -4.68 12.86
CA LYS A 82 -14.94 -5.01 11.73
C LYS A 82 -15.14 -4.09 10.53
N ILE A 83 -16.29 -3.41 10.43
CA ILE A 83 -16.60 -2.45 9.34
C ILE A 83 -15.47 -1.43 9.12
N PRO A 84 -14.90 -0.77 10.15
CA PRO A 84 -13.83 0.20 9.93
C PRO A 84 -12.57 -0.42 9.31
N ALA A 85 -12.24 -1.66 9.67
CA ALA A 85 -11.10 -2.37 9.07
C ALA A 85 -11.33 -2.68 7.59
N TYR A 86 -12.56 -3.06 7.21
CA TYR A 86 -12.93 -3.30 5.81
C TYR A 86 -13.02 -2.01 4.99
N LEU A 87 -13.46 -0.90 5.60
CA LEU A 87 -13.43 0.41 4.95
C LEU A 87 -11.99 0.83 4.65
N LEU A 88 -11.09 0.71 5.62
CA LEU A 88 -9.65 0.92 5.40
C LEU A 88 -9.10 -0.01 4.32
N ALA A 89 -9.62 -1.25 4.20
CA ALA A 89 -9.17 -2.19 3.19
C ALA A 89 -9.50 -1.71 1.79
N THR A 90 -10.74 -1.23 1.64
CA THR A 90 -11.27 -0.72 0.40
C THR A 90 -10.52 0.54 -0.02
N VAL A 91 -10.30 1.48 0.90
CA VAL A 91 -9.51 2.70 0.64
C VAL A 91 -8.09 2.35 0.22
N SER A 92 -7.41 1.45 0.93
CA SER A 92 -6.06 1.02 0.55
C SER A 92 -6.02 0.36 -0.83
N LEU A 93 -7.02 -0.46 -1.18
CA LEU A 93 -7.11 -1.07 -2.51
C LEU A 93 -7.29 -0.03 -3.61
N VAL A 94 -8.17 0.97 -3.40
CA VAL A 94 -8.39 2.06 -4.34
C VAL A 94 -7.10 2.87 -4.54
N ILE A 95 -6.39 3.19 -3.46
CA ILE A 95 -5.09 3.89 -3.54
C ILE A 95 -4.08 3.07 -4.34
N LEU A 96 -3.98 1.76 -4.09
CA LEU A 96 -3.07 0.88 -4.82
C LEU A 96 -3.39 0.85 -6.32
N VAL A 97 -4.65 0.66 -6.70
CA VAL A 97 -5.09 0.66 -8.10
C VAL A 97 -4.85 2.02 -8.76
N GLY A 98 -5.21 3.12 -8.08
CA GLY A 98 -4.95 4.46 -8.57
C GLY A 98 -3.45 4.73 -8.78
N SER A 99 -2.61 4.22 -7.88
CA SER A 99 -1.15 4.35 -7.99
C SER A 99 -0.60 3.56 -9.18
N ILE A 100 -1.11 2.35 -9.45
CA ILE A 100 -0.72 1.57 -10.64
C ILE A 100 -0.99 2.36 -11.91
N VAL A 101 -2.20 2.91 -12.05
CA VAL A 101 -2.59 3.71 -13.22
C VAL A 101 -1.74 4.96 -13.35
N TYR A 102 -1.59 5.72 -12.25
CA TYR A 102 -0.82 6.97 -12.24
C TYR A 102 0.65 6.78 -12.68
N TRP A 103 1.30 5.72 -12.21
CA TRP A 103 2.70 5.43 -12.52
C TRP A 103 2.90 4.61 -13.80
N SER A 104 1.84 4.30 -14.55
CA SER A 104 1.94 3.52 -15.80
C SER A 104 2.46 4.33 -16.99
N ILE A 105 2.72 5.62 -16.81
CA ILE A 105 3.28 6.51 -17.84
C ILE A 105 4.72 6.06 -18.19
N PRO A 106 5.14 6.16 -19.46
CA PRO A 106 6.53 5.87 -19.86
C PRO A 106 7.52 6.63 -18.96
N ASN A 107 8.60 5.94 -18.57
CA ASN A 107 9.61 6.33 -17.57
C ASN A 107 9.28 6.05 -16.09
N HIS A 108 8.05 5.66 -15.75
CA HIS A 108 7.67 5.25 -14.38
C HIS A 108 7.12 3.81 -14.28
N ALA A 109 7.06 3.07 -15.39
CA ALA A 109 6.45 1.74 -15.44
C ALA A 109 6.97 0.76 -14.37
N LEU A 110 8.26 0.84 -14.00
CA LEU A 110 8.83 0.00 -12.96
C LEU A 110 8.20 0.30 -11.58
N ILE A 111 7.89 1.56 -11.28
CA ILE A 111 7.14 1.97 -10.09
C ILE A 111 5.75 1.31 -10.08
N ALA A 112 5.04 1.34 -11.21
CA ALA A 112 3.73 0.70 -11.34
C ALA A 112 3.80 -0.82 -11.09
N ILE A 113 4.83 -1.52 -11.59
CA ILE A 113 5.05 -2.95 -11.34
C ILE A 113 5.21 -3.24 -9.84
N PHE A 114 5.95 -2.41 -9.11
CA PHE A 114 6.08 -2.55 -7.66
C PHE A 114 4.77 -2.29 -6.91
N TYR A 115 3.94 -1.35 -7.38
CA TYR A 115 2.58 -1.18 -6.86
C TYR A 115 1.67 -2.36 -7.18
N VAL A 116 1.78 -3.01 -8.35
CA VAL A 116 1.08 -4.26 -8.66
C VAL A 116 1.47 -5.36 -7.68
N ALA A 117 2.77 -5.54 -7.43
CA ALA A 117 3.26 -6.53 -6.47
C ALA A 117 2.73 -6.23 -5.05
N SER A 118 2.73 -4.96 -4.65
CA SER A 118 2.13 -4.49 -3.39
C SER A 118 0.63 -4.79 -3.31
N ALA A 119 -0.12 -4.63 -4.42
CA ALA A 119 -1.53 -4.96 -4.48
C ALA A 119 -1.79 -6.46 -4.34
N ILE A 120 -0.98 -7.31 -4.99
CA ILE A 120 -1.09 -8.77 -4.89
C ILE A 120 -0.86 -9.23 -3.43
N THR A 121 0.21 -8.74 -2.79
CA THR A 121 0.51 -9.09 -1.39
C THR A 121 -0.55 -8.55 -0.42
N PHE A 122 -1.12 -7.37 -0.69
CA PHE A 122 -2.26 -6.83 0.04
C PHE A 122 -3.50 -7.73 -0.08
N ILE A 123 -3.86 -8.16 -1.29
CA ILE A 123 -4.98 -9.08 -1.52
C ILE A 123 -4.76 -10.40 -0.78
N ALA A 124 -3.54 -10.95 -0.79
CA ALA A 124 -3.20 -12.14 -0.03
C ALA A 124 -3.37 -11.94 1.49
N PHE A 125 -3.00 -10.76 2.00
CA PHE A 125 -3.27 -10.37 3.39
C PHE A 125 -4.78 -10.28 3.69
N GLN A 126 -5.58 -9.68 2.81
CA GLN A 126 -7.03 -9.61 2.99
C GLN A 126 -7.68 -11.00 2.97
N ALA A 127 -7.31 -11.86 2.01
CA ALA A 127 -7.80 -13.23 1.91
C ALA A 127 -7.51 -14.03 3.19
N SER A 128 -6.30 -13.90 3.74
CA SER A 128 -5.91 -14.56 4.98
C SER A 128 -6.60 -13.97 6.22
N THR A 129 -7.00 -12.71 6.18
CA THR A 129 -7.83 -12.07 7.20
C THR A 129 -9.26 -12.62 7.19
N PHE A 130 -9.89 -12.73 6.01
CA PHE A 130 -11.22 -13.32 5.86
C PHE A 130 -11.26 -14.78 6.30
N ALA A 131 -10.23 -15.56 5.94
CA ALA A 131 -10.10 -16.96 6.35
C ALA A 131 -9.99 -17.15 7.87
N GLN A 132 -9.54 -16.14 8.64
CA GLN A 132 -9.54 -16.18 10.10
C GLN A 132 -10.83 -15.71 10.77
N SER A 133 -11.75 -15.15 9.98
CA SER A 133 -13.02 -14.61 10.48
C SER A 133 -14.19 -15.61 10.41
N LYS A 134 -14.01 -16.72 9.69
CA LYS A 134 -14.83 -17.93 9.74
C LYS A 134 -14.33 -18.84 10.86
#